data_AF-A0A2N5Z7M5-F1
#
_entry.id   AF-A0A2N5Z7M5-F1
#
_cell.length_a   1.000
_cell.length_b   1.000
_cell.length_c   1.000
_cell.angle_alpha   90.00
_cell.angle_beta   90.00
_cell.angle_gamma   90.00
#
_symmetry.space_group_name_H-M   'P 1'
#
loop_
_entity.id
_entity.type
_entity.pdbx_description
1 polymer ?
#
loop_
_entity_poly.entity_id
_entity_poly.type
_entity_poly.pdbx_seq_one_letter_code
_entity_poly.pdbx_strand_id
1 'polypeptide(L)'
;MKEITLVGFVQALFFVIIVLMKKDKELKDYFLAIFFFLVGAELLFQYFYYKGNSVYSTSLIIFDFVYWAFLGPSIFFYTKSVINSNFKFTQVQLFHLVPFFISSIALIYYFTSGKYDSFQVFFHNCTGIIRYILIFVWEYTT
;
A
#
# COMPACT_ATOMS: atom_id res chain seq x y z
N MET A 1 9.96 16.23 -11.96
CA MET A 1 9.27 15.49 -10.88
C MET A 1 9.06 14.03 -11.28
N LYS A 2 8.60 13.76 -12.50
CA LYS A 2 8.42 12.41 -13.07
C LYS A 2 9.72 11.58 -13.05
N GLU A 3 10.82 12.25 -13.38
CA GLU A 3 12.14 11.65 -13.50
C GLU A 3 12.66 11.22 -12.12
N ILE A 4 12.39 12.03 -11.10
CA ILE A 4 12.78 11.76 -9.70
C ILE A 4 12.00 10.56 -9.17
N THR A 5 10.68 10.47 -9.42
CA THR A 5 9.88 9.33 -8.97
C THR A 5 10.29 8.04 -9.66
N LEU A 6 10.66 8.08 -10.95
CA LEU A 6 11.17 6.91 -11.67
C LEU A 6 12.52 6.43 -11.12
N VAL A 7 13.46 7.35 -10.86
CA VAL A 7 14.75 7.02 -10.25
C VAL A 7 14.54 6.39 -8.87
N GLY A 8 13.67 6.99 -8.05
CA GLY A 8 13.34 6.45 -6.73
C GLY A 8 12.69 5.06 -6.79
N PHE A 9 11.81 4.81 -7.76
CA PHE A 9 11.22 3.49 -8.00
C PHE A 9 12.30 2.44 -8.31
N VAL A 10 13.22 2.75 -9.23
CA VAL A 10 14.32 1.84 -9.58
C VAL A 10 15.21 1.57 -8.36
N GLN A 11 15.50 2.59 -7.55
CA GLN A 11 16.26 2.44 -6.32
C GLN A 11 15.54 1.56 -5.29
N ALA A 12 14.23 1.73 -5.12
CA ALA A 12 13.43 0.90 -4.24
C ALA A 12 13.44 -0.58 -4.68
N LEU A 13 13.28 -0.85 -5.98
CA LEU A 13 13.41 -2.20 -6.53
C LEU A 13 14.78 -2.80 -6.29
N PHE A 14 15.85 -2.02 -6.47
CA PHE A 14 17.21 -2.45 -6.20
C PHE A 14 17.39 -2.86 -4.73
N PHE A 15 16.85 -2.09 -3.79
CA PHE A 15 16.89 -2.45 -2.37
C PHE A 15 16.08 -3.71 -2.05
N VAL A 16 14.89 -3.88 -2.64
CA VAL A 16 14.12 -5.13 -2.51
C VAL A 16 14.97 -6.32 -2.94
N ILE A 17 15.61 -6.24 -4.11
CA ILE A 17 16.46 -7.32 -4.63
C ILE A 17 17.62 -7.62 -3.67
N ILE A 18 18.35 -6.59 -3.20
CA ILE A 18 19.46 -6.78 -2.27
C ILE A 18 19.01 -7.50 -0.99
N VAL A 19 17.92 -7.03 -0.37
CA VAL A 19 17.40 -7.61 0.86
C VAL A 19 16.97 -9.06 0.64
N LEU A 20 16.32 -9.35 -0.49
CA LEU A 20 15.90 -10.70 -0.87
C LEU A 20 17.04 -11.60 -1.36
N MET A 21 18.23 -11.07 -1.66
CA MET A 21 19.41 -11.88 -2.01
C MET A 21 20.25 -12.30 -0.80
N LYS A 22 19.99 -11.74 0.39
CA LYS A 22 20.63 -12.16 1.64
C LYS A 22 20.44 -13.67 1.87
N LYS A 23 21.51 -14.39 2.24
CA LYS A 23 21.48 -15.86 2.43
C LYS A 23 20.67 -16.26 3.67
N ASP A 24 21.00 -15.71 4.82
CA ASP A 24 20.34 -16.00 6.10
C ASP A 24 19.30 -14.93 6.42
N LYS A 25 18.14 -15.04 5.76
CA LYS A 25 17.04 -14.08 5.96
C LYS A 25 16.30 -14.36 7.25
N GLU A 26 16.08 -13.31 8.00
CA GLU A 26 15.21 -13.29 9.16
C GLU A 26 13.89 -12.58 8.81
N LEU A 27 12.91 -12.71 9.70
CA LEU A 27 11.59 -12.10 9.52
C LEU A 27 11.67 -10.57 9.29
N LYS A 28 12.63 -9.89 9.93
CA LYS A 28 12.89 -8.45 9.75
C LYS A 28 13.28 -8.08 8.32
N ASP A 29 14.02 -8.95 7.63
CA ASP A 29 14.44 -8.70 6.25
C ASP A 29 13.24 -8.74 5.31
N TYR A 30 12.27 -9.63 5.56
CA TYR A 30 11.03 -9.66 4.79
C TYR A 30 10.18 -8.40 5.01
N PHE A 31 10.03 -7.93 6.25
CA PHE A 31 9.31 -6.67 6.50
C PHE A 31 10.00 -5.48 5.85
N LEU A 32 11.34 -5.45 5.85
CA LEU A 32 12.10 -4.41 5.18
C LEU A 32 11.93 -4.46 3.65
N ALA A 33 11.92 -5.66 3.06
CA ALA A 33 11.64 -5.83 1.64
C ALA A 33 10.21 -5.39 1.27
N ILE A 34 9.21 -5.73 2.10
CA ILE A 34 7.83 -5.26 1.93
C ILE A 34 7.77 -3.73 1.99
N PHE A 35 8.45 -3.11 2.96
CA PHE A 35 8.52 -1.66 3.07
C PHE A 35 9.09 -1.02 1.79
N PHE A 36 10.24 -1.48 1.30
CA PHE A 36 10.81 -0.94 0.06
C PHE A 36 9.91 -1.21 -1.16
N PHE A 37 9.24 -2.36 -1.21
CA PHE A 37 8.29 -2.66 -2.27
C PHE A 37 7.11 -1.69 -2.28
N LEU A 38 6.53 -1.39 -1.11
CA LEU A 38 5.44 -0.42 -0.97
C LEU A 38 5.88 0.97 -1.43
N VAL A 39 7.04 1.44 -0.98
CA VAL A 39 7.61 2.73 -1.42
C VAL A 39 7.84 2.75 -2.93
N GLY A 40 8.36 1.67 -3.51
CA GLY A 40 8.53 1.56 -4.95
C GLY A 40 7.19 1.62 -5.70
N ALA A 41 6.18 0.87 -5.25
CA ALA A 41 4.85 0.87 -5.86
C ALA A 41 4.21 2.27 -5.84
N GLU A 42 4.36 3.01 -4.74
CA GLU A 42 3.86 4.38 -4.63
C GLU A 42 4.61 5.36 -5.55
N LEU A 43 5.93 5.25 -5.64
CA LEU A 43 6.72 6.07 -6.58
C LEU A 43 6.36 5.79 -8.04
N LEU A 44 6.03 4.54 -8.38
CA LEU A 44 5.53 4.17 -9.69
C LEU A 44 4.13 4.75 -9.95
N PHE A 45 3.24 4.71 -8.95
CA PHE A 45 1.92 5.37 -9.00
C PHE A 45 2.07 6.87 -9.26
N GLN A 46 2.92 7.57 -8.50
CA GLN A 46 3.20 8.99 -8.66
C GLN A 46 3.84 9.33 -10.02
N TYR A 47 4.71 8.46 -10.54
CA TYR A 47 5.26 8.62 -11.89
C TYR A 47 4.15 8.69 -12.95
N PHE A 48 3.21 7.75 -12.92
CA PHE A 48 2.08 7.76 -13.85
C PHE A 48 1.16 8.97 -13.63
N TYR A 49 0.97 9.38 -12.37
CA TYR A 49 0.21 10.58 -12.03
C TYR A 49 0.82 11.82 -12.67
N TYR A 50 2.11 12.07 -12.45
CA TYR A 50 2.77 13.22 -13.05
C TYR A 50 2.92 13.11 -14.57
N LYS A 51 2.86 11.90 -15.16
CA LYS A 51 2.81 11.71 -16.62
C LYS A 51 1.51 12.22 -17.23
N GLY A 52 0.48 12.49 -16.42
CA GLY A 52 -0.84 12.93 -16.88
C GLY A 52 -1.77 11.77 -17.18
N ASN A 53 -1.43 10.55 -16.73
CA ASN A 53 -2.37 9.44 -16.80
C ASN A 53 -3.47 9.67 -15.76
N SER A 54 -4.71 9.32 -16.11
CA SER A 54 -5.84 9.32 -15.19
C SER A 54 -5.73 8.13 -14.23
N VAL A 55 -4.75 8.16 -13.32
CA VAL A 55 -4.38 7.02 -12.47
C VAL A 55 -5.57 6.53 -11.63
N TYR A 56 -6.44 7.44 -11.21
CA TYR A 56 -7.70 7.18 -10.50
C TYR A 56 -8.82 6.54 -11.34
N SER A 57 -8.62 6.40 -12.66
CA SER A 57 -9.51 5.65 -13.57
C SER A 57 -8.92 4.29 -13.99
N THR A 58 -7.73 3.96 -13.49
CA THR A 58 -7.04 2.71 -13.82
C THR A 58 -6.90 1.85 -12.58
N SER A 59 -6.60 0.56 -12.78
CA SER A 59 -6.28 -0.37 -11.70
C SER A 59 -5.04 0.03 -10.88
N LEU A 60 -4.26 1.03 -11.33
CA LEU A 60 -3.12 1.56 -10.59
C LEU A 60 -3.49 2.18 -9.24
N ILE A 61 -4.74 2.60 -9.04
CA ILE A 61 -5.20 3.10 -7.75
C ILE A 61 -5.04 2.09 -6.61
N ILE A 62 -4.96 0.79 -6.92
CA ILE A 62 -4.67 -0.25 -5.94
C ILE A 62 -3.34 0.05 -5.23
N PHE A 63 -2.33 0.61 -5.92
CA PHE A 63 -1.04 0.91 -5.30
C PHE A 63 -1.12 1.99 -4.22
N ASP A 64 -1.89 3.05 -4.46
CA ASP A 64 -2.13 4.13 -3.48
C ASP A 64 -2.80 3.58 -2.21
N PHE A 65 -3.88 2.82 -2.37
CA PHE A 65 -4.59 2.19 -1.25
C PHE A 65 -3.73 1.16 -0.48
N VAL A 66 -3.02 0.30 -1.21
CA VAL A 66 -2.15 -0.73 -0.60
C VAL A 66 -0.99 -0.05 0.13
N TYR A 67 -0.40 0.99 -0.46
CA TYR A 67 0.67 1.75 0.16
C TYR A 67 0.23 2.27 1.52
N TRP A 68 -0.83 3.07 1.56
CA TRP A 68 -1.23 3.70 2.81
C TRP A 68 -1.76 2.72 3.86
N ALA A 69 -2.47 1.68 3.43
CA ALA A 69 -2.98 0.68 4.37
C ALA A 69 -1.89 -0.21 4.97
N PHE A 70 -0.79 -0.48 4.24
CA PHE A 70 0.29 -1.34 4.72
C PHE A 70 1.52 -0.60 5.24
N LEU A 71 1.73 0.68 4.92
CA LEU A 71 2.94 1.40 5.32
C LEU A 71 3.14 1.36 6.84
N GLY A 72 2.11 1.75 7.59
CA GLY A 72 2.14 1.76 9.07
C GLY A 72 2.42 0.37 9.66
N PRO A 73 1.61 -0.66 9.35
CA PRO A 73 1.83 -2.02 9.83
C PRO A 73 3.21 -2.57 9.45
N SER A 74 3.70 -2.30 8.23
CA SER A 74 5.01 -2.79 7.77
C SER A 74 6.15 -2.20 8.59
N ILE A 75 6.12 -0.88 8.85
CA ILE A 75 7.12 -0.21 9.70
C ILE A 75 7.04 -0.72 11.14
N PHE A 76 5.82 -0.90 11.68
CA PHE A 76 5.61 -1.42 13.03
C PHE A 76 6.19 -2.83 13.20
N PHE A 77 5.88 -3.74 12.27
CA PHE A 77 6.39 -5.11 12.33
C PHE A 77 7.90 -5.17 12.10
N TYR A 78 8.42 -4.38 11.16
CA TYR A 78 9.86 -4.23 10.97
C TYR A 78 10.54 -3.82 12.27
N THR A 79 10.12 -2.72 12.87
CA THR A 79 10.70 -2.19 14.11
C THR A 79 10.63 -3.21 15.25
N LYS A 80 9.48 -3.85 15.43
CA LYS A 80 9.29 -4.85 16.48
C LYS A 80 10.15 -6.10 16.27
N SER A 81 10.36 -6.51 15.01
CA SER A 81 11.24 -7.62 14.66
C SER A 81 12.73 -7.31 14.78
N VAL A 82 13.11 -6.03 14.66
CA VAL A 82 14.49 -5.58 14.90
C VAL A 82 14.80 -5.51 16.39
N ILE A 83 13.88 -4.99 17.20
CA ILE A 83 14.06 -4.83 18.65
C ILE A 83 14.00 -6.18 19.37
N ASN A 84 13.12 -7.09 18.94
CA ASN A 84 12.96 -8.40 19.55
C ASN A 84 13.44 -9.50 18.61
N SER A 85 14.63 -10.06 18.88
CA SER A 85 15.22 -11.13 18.07
C SER A 85 14.38 -12.41 18.02
N ASN A 86 13.52 -12.63 19.01
CA ASN A 86 12.60 -13.77 19.08
C ASN A 86 11.18 -13.40 18.63
N PHE A 87 11.02 -12.32 17.88
CA PHE A 87 9.73 -11.88 17.37
C PHE A 87 9.08 -12.97 16.51
N LYS A 88 7.87 -13.37 16.91
CA LYS A 88 7.00 -14.24 16.13
C LYS A 88 5.72 -13.50 15.80
N PHE A 89 5.26 -13.69 14.57
CA PHE A 89 4.01 -13.12 14.12
C PHE A 89 2.83 -13.82 14.81
N THR A 90 2.07 -13.09 15.63
CA THR A 90 0.94 -13.63 16.41
C THR A 90 -0.40 -13.23 15.79
N GLN A 91 -1.46 -13.97 16.13
CA GLN A 91 -2.81 -13.64 15.65
C GLN A 91 -3.28 -12.24 16.10
N VAL A 92 -2.84 -11.78 17.28
CA VAL A 92 -3.15 -10.44 17.77
C VAL A 92 -2.55 -9.37 16.84
N GLN A 93 -1.41 -9.66 16.22
CA GLN A 93 -0.77 -8.72 15.29
C GLN A 93 -1.53 -8.59 13.97
N LEU A 94 -2.34 -9.58 13.58
CA LEU A 94 -3.21 -9.48 12.41
C LEU A 94 -4.21 -8.33 12.54
N PHE A 95 -4.57 -7.91 13.77
CA PHE A 95 -5.45 -6.75 13.94
C PHE A 95 -4.86 -5.45 13.40
N HIS A 96 -3.53 -5.32 13.29
CA HIS A 96 -2.92 -4.16 12.64
C HIS A 96 -3.16 -4.14 11.12
N LEU A 97 -3.60 -5.25 10.52
CA LEU A 97 -3.98 -5.33 9.10
C LEU A 97 -5.47 -5.03 8.87
N VAL A 98 -6.23 -4.73 9.92
CA VAL A 98 -7.67 -4.38 9.78
C VAL A 98 -7.91 -3.22 8.82
N PRO A 99 -7.15 -2.10 8.86
CA PRO A 99 -7.32 -1.02 7.89
C PRO A 99 -7.15 -1.51 6.44
N PHE A 100 -6.24 -2.44 6.20
CA PHE A 100 -6.04 -3.03 4.87
C PHE A 100 -7.23 -3.87 4.41
N PHE A 101 -7.77 -4.75 5.26
CA PHE A 101 -8.93 -5.56 4.89
C PHE A 101 -10.15 -4.69 4.61
N ILE A 102 -10.38 -3.67 5.43
CA ILE A 102 -11.47 -2.68 5.25
C ILE A 102 -11.31 -1.96 3.90
N SER A 103 -10.11 -1.47 3.60
CA SER A 103 -9.79 -0.79 2.34
C SER A 103 -9.97 -1.71 1.12
N SER A 104 -9.55 -2.97 1.26
CA SER A 104 -9.65 -3.98 0.19
C SER A 104 -11.09 -4.30 -0.17
N ILE A 105 -11.98 -4.38 0.82
CA ILE A 105 -13.42 -4.60 0.57
C ILE A 105 -13.99 -3.45 -0.26
N ALA A 106 -13.62 -2.20 0.06
CA ALA A 106 -14.11 -1.04 -0.69
C ALA A 106 -13.58 -1.01 -2.13
N LEU A 107 -12.31 -1.37 -2.35
CA LEU A 107 -11.74 -1.51 -3.69
C LEU A 107 -12.38 -2.65 -4.49
N ILE A 108 -12.59 -3.82 -3.88
CA ILE A 108 -13.27 -4.95 -4.54
C ILE A 108 -14.68 -4.52 -4.96
N TYR A 109 -15.41 -3.81 -4.10
CA TYR A 109 -16.72 -3.28 -4.44
C TYR A 109 -16.66 -2.29 -5.61
N TYR A 110 -15.68 -1.37 -5.61
CA TYR A 110 -15.44 -0.47 -6.73
C TYR A 110 -15.24 -1.23 -8.06
N PHE A 111 -14.28 -2.17 -8.10
CA PHE A 111 -13.96 -2.92 -9.31
C PHE A 111 -15.10 -3.84 -9.79
N THR A 112 -15.84 -4.47 -8.86
CA THR A 112 -16.97 -5.34 -9.20
C THR A 112 -18.21 -4.56 -9.62
N SER A 113 -18.38 -3.33 -9.15
CA SER A 113 -19.54 -2.52 -9.51
C SER A 113 -19.57 -2.18 -11.01
N GLY A 114 -18.41 -1.97 -11.64
CA GLY A 114 -18.28 -1.62 -13.07
C GLY A 114 -19.05 -0.36 -13.50
N LYS A 115 -19.59 0.41 -12.56
CA LYS A 115 -20.55 1.50 -12.79
C LYS A 115 -19.91 2.89 -12.88
N TYR A 116 -18.61 2.99 -12.58
CA TYR A 116 -17.95 4.27 -12.36
C TYR A 116 -16.67 4.37 -13.18
N ASP A 117 -16.54 5.46 -13.94
CA ASP A 117 -15.40 5.72 -14.81
C ASP A 117 -14.11 6.01 -14.03
N SER A 118 -14.23 6.45 -12.77
CA SER A 118 -13.10 6.66 -11.87
C SER A 118 -13.47 6.42 -10.43
N PHE A 119 -12.47 6.13 -9.61
CA PHE A 119 -12.64 5.96 -8.18
C PHE A 119 -13.14 7.25 -7.50
N GLN A 120 -12.77 8.42 -8.01
CA GLN A 120 -13.25 9.70 -7.46
C GLN A 120 -14.76 9.86 -7.63
N VAL A 121 -15.27 9.48 -8.81
CA VAL A 121 -16.72 9.46 -9.09
C VAL A 121 -17.41 8.42 -8.22
N PHE A 122 -16.81 7.24 -8.03
CA PHE A 122 -17.30 6.23 -7.10
C PHE A 122 -17.36 6.76 -5.65
N PHE A 123 -16.29 7.36 -5.16
CA PHE A 123 -16.19 7.90 -3.81
C PHE A 123 -17.24 8.98 -3.55
N HIS A 124 -17.48 9.87 -4.51
CA HIS A 124 -18.48 10.94 -4.37
C HIS A 124 -19.92 10.43 -4.41
N ASN A 125 -20.19 9.40 -5.22
CA ASN A 125 -21.54 8.85 -5.39
C ASN A 125 -21.88 7.73 -4.41
N CYS A 126 -20.89 7.14 -3.72
CA CYS A 126 -21.16 6.10 -2.73
C CYS A 126 -21.94 6.68 -1.54
N THR A 127 -22.89 5.91 -1.02
CA THR A 127 -23.72 6.29 0.12
C THR A 127 -23.75 5.15 1.15
N GLY A 128 -24.18 5.47 2.38
CA GLY A 128 -24.28 4.50 3.47
C GLY A 128 -22.93 4.07 4.04
N ILE A 129 -22.86 2.83 4.54
CA ILE A 129 -21.70 2.25 5.25
C ILE A 129 -20.41 2.28 4.41
N ILE A 130 -20.51 2.08 3.10
CA ILE A 130 -19.36 2.06 2.20
C ILE A 130 -18.66 3.43 2.18
N ARG A 131 -19.43 4.53 2.24
CA ARG A 131 -18.86 5.88 2.32
C ARG A 131 -18.11 6.12 3.62
N TYR A 132 -18.67 5.71 4.75
CA TYR A 132 -17.99 5.83 6.05
C TYR A 132 -16.71 5.02 6.11
N ILE A 133 -16.73 3.80 5.55
CA ILE A 133 -15.54 2.96 5.41
C ILE A 133 -14.48 3.68 4.56
N LEU A 134 -14.87 4.24 3.41
CA LEU A 134 -13.95 4.92 2.52
C LEU A 134 -13.38 6.21 3.10
N ILE A 135 -14.19 7.00 3.83
CA ILE A 135 -13.72 8.18 4.55
C ILE A 135 -12.77 7.78 5.66
N PHE A 136 -13.11 6.76 6.46
CA PHE A 136 -12.25 6.26 7.52
C PHE A 136 -10.90 5.77 6.98
N VAL A 137 -10.92 5.09 5.83
CA VAL A 137 -9.68 4.72 5.14
C VAL A 137 -8.97 6.00 4.72
N TRP A 138 -9.60 6.85 3.90
CA TRP A 138 -9.00 8.05 3.32
C TRP A 138 -8.40 9.01 4.36
N GLU A 139 -9.13 9.36 5.43
CA GLU A 139 -8.70 10.29 6.48
C GLU A 139 -7.61 9.75 7.40
N TYR A 140 -7.51 8.43 7.59
CA TYR A 140 -6.40 7.83 8.34
C TYR A 140 -5.21 7.48 7.44
N THR A 141 -5.40 7.52 6.12
CA THR A 141 -4.38 7.22 5.12
C THR A 141 -3.81 8.46 4.42
N THR A 142 -4.36 9.66 4.55
CA THR A 142 -3.80 10.89 3.95
C THR A 142 -3.61 11.97 4.99
#